data_AF-Q4CWS4-F1
#
_entry.id   AF-Q4CWS4-F1
#
_cell.length_a   1.000
_cell.length_b   1.000
_cell.length_c   1.000
_cell.angle_alpha   90.00
_cell.angle_beta   90.00
_cell.angle_gamma   90.00
#
_symmetry.space_group_name_H-M   'P 1'
#
loop_
_entity.id
_entity.type
_entity.pdbx_description
1 polymer ?
#
loop_
_entity_poly.entity_id
_entity_poly.type
_entity_poly.pdbx_seq_one_letter_code
_entity_poly.pdbx_strand_id
1 'polypeptide(L)'
;CLCQSAGDHATLLGIYYAYKRVPKDQRKMWCESNAVNPSQMLKAEDVMTQLGAILNEHSDEELLSTMVRRSPNLAGNGAALHRKRRRESEKDASGDDETSELLKGQTSGMVKLRDFELIRRALCYGFSLNAAFYNAKIGNYQTVVGQQVVHLHPSSVLFYQRKKPALVVFNSVVRTTRRYMKDVSVVQEEWLRDAASFLRPVA
;
A
#
# COMPACT_ATOMS: atom_id res chain seq x y z
N CYS A 1 -8.72 0.16 13.52
CA CYS A 1 -7.99 1.33 12.98
C CYS A 1 -7.69 1.05 11.51
N LEU A 2 -8.19 1.86 10.57
CA LEU A 2 -8.00 1.63 9.12
C LEU A 2 -6.56 1.95 8.65
N CYS A 3 -5.80 2.71 9.45
CA CYS A 3 -4.42 3.08 9.15
C CYS A 3 -3.53 1.84 9.02
N GLN A 4 -2.94 1.68 7.85
CA GLN A 4 -2.01 0.59 7.54
C GLN A 4 -0.57 1.07 7.73
N SER A 5 0.25 0.28 8.42
CA SER A 5 1.68 0.59 8.59
C SER A 5 2.45 0.62 7.25
N ALA A 6 1.89 -0.03 6.23
CA ALA A 6 2.43 -0.12 4.89
C ALA A 6 2.38 1.19 4.08
N GLY A 7 1.55 2.16 4.51
CA GLY A 7 1.49 3.51 3.93
C GLY A 7 0.09 3.99 3.57
N ASP A 8 0.07 5.13 2.87
CA ASP A 8 -1.14 5.87 2.54
C ASP A 8 -2.02 5.11 1.55
N HIS A 9 -1.45 4.54 0.48
CA HIS A 9 -2.22 3.77 -0.51
C HIS A 9 -2.90 2.54 0.09
N ALA A 10 -2.20 1.79 0.96
CA ALA A 10 -2.78 0.65 1.68
C ALA A 10 -3.91 1.09 2.61
N THR A 11 -3.76 2.23 3.28
CA THR A 11 -4.81 2.83 4.13
C THR A 11 -6.03 3.24 3.30
N LEU A 12 -5.82 3.93 2.17
CA LEU A 12 -6.89 4.35 1.27
C LEU A 12 -7.66 3.14 0.71
N LEU A 13 -6.97 2.07 0.34
CA LEU A 13 -7.60 0.86 -0.13
C LEU A 13 -8.39 0.14 0.99
N GLY A 14 -7.84 0.12 2.21
CA GLY A 14 -8.56 -0.37 3.38
C GLY A 14 -9.85 0.40 3.66
N ILE A 15 -9.82 1.73 3.54
CA ILE A 15 -11.02 2.59 3.65
C ILE A 15 -12.03 2.23 2.57
N TYR A 16 -11.59 2.11 1.31
CA TYR A 16 -12.48 1.75 0.20
C TYR A 16 -13.12 0.37 0.37
N TYR A 17 -12.36 -0.64 0.81
CA TYR A 17 -12.91 -1.96 1.07
C TYR A 17 -13.88 -1.98 2.25
N ALA A 18 -13.63 -1.19 3.30
CA ALA A 18 -14.59 -1.02 4.39
C ALA A 18 -15.90 -0.37 3.88
N TYR A 19 -15.80 0.68 3.07
CA TYR A 19 -16.94 1.32 2.40
C TYR A 19 -17.75 0.34 1.55
N LYS A 20 -17.09 -0.50 0.74
CA LYS A 20 -17.77 -1.45 -0.15
C LYS A 20 -18.55 -2.54 0.58
N ARG A 21 -18.17 -2.87 1.84
CA ARG A 21 -18.90 -3.82 2.70
C ARG A 21 -20.21 -3.25 3.26
N VAL A 22 -20.37 -1.93 3.25
CA VAL A 22 -21.58 -1.28 3.76
C VAL A 22 -22.72 -1.41 2.73
N PRO A 23 -23.95 -1.78 3.16
CA PRO A 23 -25.14 -1.76 2.31
C PRO A 23 -25.32 -0.41 1.61
N LYS A 24 -25.77 -0.43 0.34
CA LYS A 24 -25.77 0.78 -0.51
C LYS A 24 -26.57 1.95 0.08
N ASP A 25 -27.68 1.65 0.74
CA ASP A 25 -28.57 2.59 1.44
C ASP A 25 -27.93 3.25 2.67
N GLN A 26 -26.93 2.61 3.28
CA GLN A 26 -26.25 3.08 4.50
C GLN A 26 -24.89 3.74 4.24
N ARG A 27 -24.36 3.63 3.01
CA ARG A 27 -23.03 4.14 2.64
C ARG A 27 -22.84 5.64 2.89
N LYS A 28 -23.87 6.46 2.71
CA LYS A 28 -23.80 7.91 2.98
C LYS A 28 -23.54 8.18 4.47
N MET A 29 -24.32 7.54 5.34
CA MET A 29 -24.17 7.66 6.80
C MET A 29 -22.82 7.11 7.29
N TRP A 30 -22.33 6.02 6.68
CA TRP A 30 -21.01 5.49 6.99
C TRP A 30 -19.90 6.48 6.63
N CYS A 31 -19.99 7.10 5.44
CA CYS A 31 -19.03 8.12 5.00
C CYS A 31 -19.00 9.31 5.98
N GLU A 32 -20.17 9.82 6.37
CA GLU A 32 -20.30 10.92 7.34
C GLU A 32 -19.69 10.55 8.70
N SER A 33 -19.95 9.32 9.19
CA SER A 33 -19.44 8.83 10.47
C SER A 33 -17.92 8.61 10.47
N ASN A 34 -17.31 8.37 9.30
CA ASN A 34 -15.88 8.10 9.16
C ASN A 34 -15.11 9.29 8.55
N ALA A 35 -15.73 10.48 8.45
CA ALA A 35 -15.14 11.67 7.83
C ALA A 35 -14.61 11.42 6.40
N VAL A 36 -15.29 10.56 5.65
CA VAL A 36 -15.01 10.25 4.25
C VAL A 36 -15.99 11.00 3.36
N ASN A 37 -15.51 11.59 2.28
CA ASN A 37 -16.36 12.28 1.32
C ASN A 37 -17.17 11.26 0.46
N PRO A 38 -18.52 11.25 0.52
CA PRO A 38 -19.33 10.29 -0.24
C PRO A 38 -19.10 10.38 -1.75
N SER A 39 -18.96 11.59 -2.30
CA SER A 39 -18.75 11.81 -3.72
C SER A 39 -17.40 11.27 -4.20
N GLN A 40 -16.37 11.30 -3.35
CA GLN A 40 -15.06 10.73 -3.69
C GLN A 40 -15.09 9.20 -3.69
N MET A 41 -15.91 8.58 -2.82
CA MET A 41 -16.09 7.13 -2.83
C MET A 41 -16.80 6.65 -4.09
N LEU A 42 -17.79 7.39 -4.59
CA LEU A 42 -18.44 7.08 -5.87
C LEU A 42 -17.45 7.16 -7.03
N LYS A 43 -16.58 8.17 -7.06
CA LYS A 43 -15.50 8.27 -8.05
C LYS A 43 -14.52 7.11 -7.96
N ALA A 44 -14.13 6.70 -6.76
CA ALA A 44 -13.28 5.53 -6.57
C ALA A 44 -13.96 4.25 -7.05
N GLU A 45 -15.27 4.08 -6.83
CA GLU A 45 -16.03 2.93 -7.33
C GLU A 45 -16.11 2.89 -8.86
N ASP A 46 -16.27 4.04 -9.51
CA ASP A 46 -16.22 4.16 -10.97
C ASP A 46 -14.84 3.78 -11.52
N VAL A 47 -13.76 4.37 -10.98
CA VAL A 47 -12.38 4.04 -11.39
C VAL A 47 -12.08 2.54 -11.20
N MET A 48 -12.48 1.94 -10.07
CA MET A 48 -12.28 0.51 -9.84
C MET A 48 -13.04 -0.36 -10.85
N THR A 49 -14.24 0.07 -11.25
CA THR A 49 -15.04 -0.63 -12.27
C THR A 49 -14.37 -0.54 -13.64
N GLN A 50 -13.87 0.64 -14.01
CA GLN A 50 -13.15 0.88 -15.26
C GLN A 50 -11.86 0.06 -15.33
N LEU A 51 -11.05 0.07 -14.26
CA LEU A 51 -9.84 -0.76 -14.18
C LEU A 51 -10.18 -2.24 -14.29
N GLY A 52 -11.26 -2.70 -13.64
CA GLY A 52 -11.72 -4.08 -13.77
C GLY A 52 -12.10 -4.44 -15.21
N ALA A 53 -12.74 -3.54 -15.96
CA ALA A 53 -13.08 -3.76 -17.36
C ALA A 53 -11.82 -3.85 -18.24
N ILE A 54 -10.85 -2.95 -18.05
CA ILE A 54 -9.58 -2.93 -18.81
C ILE A 54 -8.77 -4.19 -18.54
N LEU A 55 -8.64 -4.59 -17.27
CA LEU A 55 -7.88 -5.78 -16.87
C LEU A 55 -8.52 -7.10 -17.36
N ASN A 56 -9.81 -7.08 -17.72
CA ASN A 56 -10.48 -8.24 -18.31
C ASN A 56 -10.36 -8.26 -19.85
N GLU A 57 -9.86 -7.20 -20.48
CA GLU A 57 -9.72 -7.11 -21.94
C GLU A 57 -8.55 -7.97 -22.45
N HIS A 58 -7.48 -8.08 -21.67
CA HIS A 58 -6.26 -8.78 -22.05
C HIS A 58 -5.77 -9.67 -20.90
N SER A 59 -5.24 -10.86 -21.24
CA SER A 59 -4.59 -11.71 -20.25
C SER A 59 -3.20 -11.17 -19.94
N ASP A 60 -3.02 -10.62 -18.74
CA ASP A 60 -1.73 -10.15 -18.25
C ASP A 60 -0.86 -11.28 -17.67
N GLU A 61 -1.21 -12.55 -17.89
CA GLU A 61 -0.52 -13.70 -17.25
C GLU A 61 0.98 -13.75 -17.61
N GLU A 62 1.34 -13.48 -18.86
CA GLU A 62 2.73 -13.42 -19.31
C GLU A 62 3.51 -12.26 -18.64
N LEU A 63 2.88 -11.09 -18.55
CA LEU A 63 3.45 -9.92 -17.89
C LEU A 63 3.63 -10.15 -16.39
N LEU A 64 2.62 -10.67 -15.72
CA LEU A 64 2.64 -10.99 -14.29
C LEU A 64 3.72 -12.01 -13.96
N SER A 65 3.90 -13.03 -14.82
CA SER A 65 4.96 -14.04 -14.65
C SER A 65 6.37 -13.43 -14.68
N THR A 66 6.57 -12.38 -15.48
CA THR A 66 7.84 -11.68 -15.63
C THR A 66 8.08 -10.70 -14.46
N MET A 67 7.05 -9.97 -14.04
CA MET A 67 7.16 -8.94 -12.99
C MET A 67 7.18 -9.50 -11.56
N VAL A 68 6.43 -10.57 -11.32
CA VAL A 68 6.38 -11.24 -10.02
C VAL A 68 7.32 -12.44 -10.09
N ARG A 69 8.63 -12.19 -10.00
CA ARG A 69 9.56 -13.27 -9.66
C ARG A 69 9.01 -13.95 -8.40
N ARG A 70 8.72 -15.24 -8.49
CA ARG A 70 8.26 -16.05 -7.35
C ARG A 70 9.27 -15.84 -6.24
N SER A 71 8.92 -15.03 -5.24
CA SER A 71 9.77 -14.82 -4.08
C SER A 71 9.91 -16.19 -3.40
N PRO A 72 11.12 -16.78 -3.34
CA PRO A 72 11.28 -18.11 -2.74
C PRO A 72 10.86 -18.13 -1.26
N ASN A 73 10.74 -16.97 -0.62
CA ASN A 73 10.48 -16.85 0.82
C ASN A 73 8.99 -16.80 1.21
N LEU A 74 8.04 -17.01 0.29
CA LEU A 74 6.62 -17.18 0.65
C LEU A 74 6.26 -18.64 0.99
N ALA A 75 7.14 -19.59 0.72
CA ALA A 75 7.00 -20.97 1.18
C ALA A 75 7.76 -21.15 2.50
N GLY A 76 7.07 -20.93 3.62
CA GLY A 76 7.40 -21.55 4.91
C GLY A 76 8.60 -20.99 5.68
N ASN A 77 8.35 -20.01 6.56
CA ASN A 77 9.16 -19.84 7.78
C ASN A 77 8.25 -19.62 8.98
N GLY A 78 7.46 -20.66 9.28
CA GLY A 78 6.81 -20.83 10.57
C GLY A 78 7.73 -21.56 11.53
N ALA A 79 8.82 -20.93 12.01
CA ALA A 79 9.54 -21.36 13.21
C ALA A 79 10.71 -20.40 13.51
N ALA A 80 10.54 -19.55 14.53
CA ALA A 80 11.57 -19.12 15.49
C ALA A 80 11.09 -17.86 16.21
N LEU A 81 9.98 -17.99 16.93
CA LEU A 81 9.47 -16.97 17.84
C LEU A 81 10.40 -16.90 19.06
N HIS A 82 11.44 -16.06 19.00
CA HIS A 82 12.25 -15.72 20.17
C HIS A 82 11.45 -14.76 21.07
N ARG A 83 10.91 -15.36 22.12
CA ARG A 83 10.07 -14.82 23.18
C ARG A 83 10.80 -13.71 23.98
N LYS A 84 10.38 -12.45 23.85
CA LYS A 84 10.70 -11.39 24.82
C LYS A 84 9.44 -10.65 25.28
N ARG A 85 9.00 -11.02 26.50
CA ARG A 85 7.82 -10.51 27.22
C ARG A 85 7.89 -8.98 27.38
N ARG A 86 6.81 -8.27 27.06
CA ARG A 86 6.48 -6.99 27.71
C ARG A 86 4.96 -6.81 27.79
N ARG A 87 4.55 -6.42 29.00
CA ARG A 87 3.21 -6.44 29.63
C ARG A 87 2.12 -5.67 28.89
N GLU A 88 0.99 -6.37 28.73
CA GLU A 88 -0.42 -6.01 29.03
C GLU A 88 -0.86 -4.54 28.91
N SER A 89 -1.83 -4.33 28.02
CA SER A 89 -3.01 -3.49 28.24
C SER A 89 -4.12 -3.99 27.31
N GLU A 90 -5.05 -4.73 27.89
CA GLU A 90 -6.27 -5.25 27.27
C GLU A 90 -7.28 -4.11 27.10
N LYS A 91 -7.87 -4.00 25.91
CA LYS A 91 -9.22 -3.45 25.72
C LYS A 91 -9.86 -4.17 24.55
N ASP A 92 -11.00 -4.76 24.87
CA ASP A 92 -11.78 -5.68 24.08
C ASP A 92 -12.37 -5.04 22.82
N ALA A 93 -12.35 -5.80 21.73
CA ALA A 93 -13.23 -5.59 20.58
C ALA A 93 -13.50 -6.97 19.96
N SER A 94 -14.53 -7.62 20.51
CA SER A 94 -15.20 -8.78 19.93
C SER A 94 -15.87 -8.37 18.61
N GLY A 95 -15.69 -9.17 17.58
CA GLY A 95 -16.33 -9.00 16.28
C GLY A 95 -15.92 -10.17 15.39
N ASP A 96 -16.71 -11.22 15.44
CA ASP A 96 -16.45 -12.51 14.84
C ASP A 96 -16.25 -12.40 13.31
N ASP A 97 -15.12 -12.94 12.84
CA ASP A 97 -14.63 -12.85 11.46
C ASP A 97 -15.31 -13.89 10.57
N GLU A 98 -16.58 -13.66 10.22
CA GLU A 98 -17.30 -14.45 9.22
C GLU A 98 -16.88 -14.00 7.80
N THR A 99 -15.61 -14.21 7.44
CA THR A 99 -14.99 -13.75 6.17
C THR A 99 -15.07 -14.72 5.00
N SER A 100 -15.86 -15.78 5.11
CA SER A 100 -15.91 -16.83 4.10
C SER A 100 -17.21 -16.76 3.29
N GLU A 101 -17.32 -15.88 2.28
CA GLU A 101 -18.14 -16.25 1.10
C GLU A 101 -18.12 -15.38 -0.17
N LEU A 102 -17.44 -14.23 -0.28
CA LEU A 102 -17.64 -13.36 -1.45
C LEU A 102 -16.59 -13.39 -2.58
N LEU A 103 -15.72 -14.41 -2.64
CA LEU A 103 -14.91 -14.73 -3.83
C LEU A 103 -14.87 -16.26 -4.02
N LYS A 104 -16.03 -16.92 -4.04
CA LYS A 104 -16.16 -18.31 -4.51
C LYS A 104 -16.10 -18.33 -6.05
N GLY A 105 -14.92 -18.04 -6.58
CA GLY A 105 -14.59 -18.13 -8.00
C GLY A 105 -13.16 -18.63 -8.13
N GLN A 106 -13.03 -19.95 -8.29
CA GLN A 106 -11.86 -20.72 -8.70
C GLN A 106 -10.55 -19.92 -8.96
N THR A 107 -9.81 -19.61 -7.90
CA THR A 107 -8.37 -19.25 -7.96
C THR A 107 -7.64 -20.02 -6.86
N SER A 108 -7.54 -21.33 -7.07
CA SER A 108 -6.89 -22.27 -6.16
C SER A 108 -5.39 -21.94 -6.03
N GLY A 109 -5.04 -21.13 -5.02
CA GLY A 109 -3.65 -20.78 -4.69
C GLY A 109 -3.35 -19.29 -4.53
N MET A 110 -4.34 -18.40 -4.71
CA MET A 110 -4.10 -16.97 -4.55
C MET A 110 -3.90 -16.62 -3.07
N VAL A 111 -2.63 -16.59 -2.64
CA VAL A 111 -2.15 -16.12 -1.34
C VAL A 111 -3.00 -14.95 -0.88
N LYS A 112 -3.63 -15.05 0.30
CA LYS A 112 -4.48 -13.99 0.88
C LYS A 112 -3.74 -12.64 0.75
N LEU A 113 -4.15 -11.82 -0.22
CA LEU A 113 -3.53 -10.54 -0.63
C LEU A 113 -3.57 -9.43 0.44
N ARG A 114 -3.76 -9.79 1.71
CA ARG A 114 -3.92 -8.87 2.85
C ARG A 114 -2.71 -7.96 3.05
N ASP A 115 -1.54 -8.33 2.56
CA ASP A 115 -0.29 -7.61 2.88
C ASP A 115 -0.03 -6.37 1.98
N PHE A 116 -0.99 -6.04 1.11
CA PHE A 116 -0.89 -4.96 0.12
C PHE A 116 0.40 -5.03 -0.72
N GLU A 117 1.07 -6.19 -0.72
CA GLU A 117 2.43 -6.32 -1.26
C GLU A 117 2.43 -6.17 -2.77
N LEU A 118 1.52 -6.87 -3.47
CA LEU A 118 1.42 -6.75 -4.93
C LEU A 118 1.17 -5.30 -5.36
N ILE A 119 0.29 -4.61 -4.64
CA ILE A 119 -0.01 -3.20 -4.91
C ILE A 119 1.21 -2.33 -4.65
N ARG A 120 1.94 -2.55 -3.55
CA ARG A 120 3.15 -1.80 -3.24
C ARG A 120 4.30 -2.10 -4.21
N ARG A 121 4.40 -3.33 -4.72
CA ARG A 121 5.31 -3.69 -5.81
C ARG A 121 4.93 -2.90 -7.07
N ALA A 122 3.67 -2.96 -7.50
CA ALA A 122 3.18 -2.21 -8.67
C ALA A 122 3.43 -0.70 -8.53
N LEU A 123 3.14 -0.12 -7.36
CA LEU A 123 3.47 1.28 -7.05
C LEU A 123 4.97 1.54 -7.11
N CYS A 124 5.81 0.64 -6.61
CA CYS A 124 7.27 0.76 -6.70
C CYS A 124 7.75 0.77 -8.14
N TYR A 125 7.15 -0.05 -9.02
CA TYR A 125 7.46 -0.05 -10.45
C TYR A 125 7.09 1.29 -11.09
N GLY A 126 5.84 1.73 -10.93
CA GLY A 126 5.33 2.96 -11.53
C GLY A 126 5.94 4.26 -10.97
N PHE A 127 6.33 4.26 -9.68
CA PHE A 127 6.87 5.43 -8.98
C PHE A 127 8.35 5.28 -8.60
N SER A 128 9.11 4.42 -9.29
CA SER A 128 10.53 4.17 -9.01
C SER A 128 11.39 5.44 -9.02
N LEU A 129 11.10 6.40 -9.91
CA LEU A 129 11.79 7.69 -9.97
C LEU A 129 11.46 8.61 -8.77
N ASN A 130 10.31 8.37 -8.14
CA ASN A 130 9.86 9.06 -6.93
C ASN A 130 10.16 8.24 -5.68
N ALA A 131 11.29 7.53 -5.65
CA ALA A 131 11.78 6.84 -4.47
C ALA A 131 12.57 7.79 -3.55
N ALA A 132 12.43 7.61 -2.25
CA ALA A 132 13.22 8.31 -1.24
C ALA A 132 13.64 7.37 -0.11
N PHE A 133 14.88 7.51 0.34
CA PHE A 133 15.42 6.77 1.48
C PHE A 133 15.49 7.66 2.72
N TYR A 134 15.29 7.06 3.89
CA TYR A 134 15.48 7.78 5.15
C TYR A 134 16.97 7.89 5.47
N ASN A 135 17.49 9.11 5.48
CA ASN A 135 18.88 9.38 5.80
C ASN A 135 18.99 9.80 7.28
N ALA A 136 19.42 8.86 8.12
CA ALA A 136 19.54 9.06 9.57
C ALA A 136 20.56 10.14 9.95
N LYS A 137 21.56 10.44 9.10
CA LYS A 137 22.56 11.49 9.38
C LYS A 137 21.95 12.89 9.30
N ILE A 138 21.04 13.11 8.36
CA ILE A 138 20.31 14.39 8.20
C ILE A 138 18.96 14.40 8.92
N GLY A 139 18.50 13.24 9.41
CA GLY A 139 17.21 13.05 10.09
C GLY A 139 15.98 13.18 9.17
N ASN A 140 16.14 13.14 7.86
CA ASN A 140 15.10 13.39 6.86
C ASN A 140 15.18 12.41 5.68
N TYR A 141 14.14 12.38 4.84
CA TYR A 141 14.17 11.61 3.60
C TYR A 141 14.96 12.34 2.52
N GLN A 142 15.61 11.57 1.66
CA GLN A 142 16.33 12.06 0.50
C GLN A 142 15.90 11.28 -0.74
N THR A 143 15.54 11.97 -1.82
CA THR A 143 15.13 11.33 -3.07
C THR A 143 16.32 10.60 -3.69
N VAL A 144 16.08 9.39 -4.23
CA VAL A 144 17.12 8.60 -4.92
C VAL A 144 17.60 9.35 -6.15
N VAL A 145 16.67 9.94 -6.90
CA VAL A 145 16.97 10.79 -8.05
C VAL A 145 17.15 12.22 -7.57
N GLY A 146 18.28 12.85 -7.92
CA GLY A 146 18.55 14.26 -7.63
C GLY A 146 18.90 14.58 -6.16
N GLN A 147 18.88 13.60 -5.26
CA GLN A 147 19.39 13.74 -3.88
C GLN A 147 18.74 14.88 -3.10
N GLN A 148 17.46 15.17 -3.35
CA GLN A 148 16.74 16.28 -2.74
C GLN A 148 16.20 15.90 -1.36
N VAL A 149 16.37 16.79 -0.39
CA VAL A 149 15.75 16.61 0.93
C VAL A 149 14.24 16.81 0.84
N VAL A 150 13.51 15.81 1.31
CA VAL A 150 12.04 15.77 1.32
C VAL A 150 11.54 15.26 2.68
N HIS A 151 10.28 15.58 2.99
CA HIS A 151 9.67 15.28 4.29
C HIS A 151 8.37 14.51 4.08
N LEU A 152 7.97 13.67 5.03
CA LEU A 152 6.61 13.12 5.05
C LEU A 152 5.62 14.27 5.28
N HIS A 153 4.58 14.36 4.45
CA HIS A 153 3.49 15.30 4.70
C HIS A 153 2.75 14.92 6.01
N PRO A 154 2.31 15.88 6.84
CA PRO A 154 1.60 15.59 8.10
C PRO A 154 0.32 14.75 7.97
N SER A 155 -0.29 14.72 6.78
CA SER A 155 -1.46 13.89 6.50
C SER A 155 -1.13 12.42 6.26
N SER A 156 0.14 12.06 6.05
CA SER A 156 0.53 10.68 5.80
C SER A 156 0.42 9.84 7.07
N VAL A 157 -0.07 8.61 6.97
CA VAL A 157 -0.13 7.67 8.09
C VAL A 157 1.27 7.29 8.61
N LEU A 158 2.30 7.48 7.78
CA LEU A 158 3.70 7.24 8.12
C LEU A 158 4.30 8.38 8.95
N PHE A 159 3.66 9.55 9.00
CA PHE A 159 4.19 10.74 9.65
C PHE A 159 4.44 10.53 11.15
N TYR A 160 3.52 9.88 11.85
CA TYR A 160 3.59 9.65 13.30
C TYR A 160 4.32 8.36 13.70
N GLN A 161 4.79 7.56 12.73
CA GLN A 161 5.56 6.36 13.05
C GLN A 161 6.89 6.74 13.70
N ARG A 162 7.18 6.11 14.85
CA ARG A 162 8.45 6.33 15.59
C ARG A 162 9.65 5.83 14.81
N LYS A 163 9.55 4.63 14.24
CA LYS A 163 10.56 4.06 13.35
C LYS A 163 10.23 4.50 11.92
N LYS A 164 11.11 5.28 11.31
CA LYS A 164 10.95 5.69 9.91
C LYS A 164 11.27 4.52 8.97
N PRO A 165 10.37 4.20 8.00
CA PRO A 165 10.68 3.22 6.97
C PRO A 165 11.94 3.62 6.20
N ALA A 166 12.82 2.65 5.95
CA ALA A 166 14.11 2.90 5.31
C ALA A 166 13.96 3.43 3.87
N LEU A 167 12.96 2.93 3.14
CA LEU A 167 12.70 3.26 1.75
C LEU A 167 11.20 3.42 1.51
N VAL A 168 10.83 4.47 0.77
CA VAL A 168 9.46 4.76 0.38
C VAL A 168 9.40 5.20 -1.08
N VAL A 169 8.23 5.05 -1.69
CA VAL A 169 7.84 5.77 -2.92
C VAL A 169 6.70 6.73 -2.60
N PHE A 170 6.60 7.80 -3.38
CA PHE A 170 5.54 8.80 -3.23
C PHE A 170 4.95 9.19 -4.58
N ASN A 171 3.69 9.58 -4.57
CA ASN A 171 2.99 10.01 -5.78
C ASN A 171 3.38 11.44 -6.20
N SER A 172 3.41 12.37 -5.22
CA SER A 172 3.62 13.80 -5.50
C SER A 172 4.39 14.53 -4.41
N VAL A 173 4.88 15.72 -4.72
CA VAL A 173 5.53 16.64 -3.78
C VAL A 173 4.74 17.94 -3.73
N VAL A 174 4.37 18.37 -2.52
CA VAL A 174 3.80 19.69 -2.26
C VAL A 174 4.88 20.56 -1.63
N ARG A 175 5.16 21.72 -2.25
CA ARG A 175 6.11 22.70 -1.72
C ARG A 175 5.36 23.78 -0.97
N THR A 176 5.68 23.93 0.31
CA THR A 176 5.26 25.08 1.12
C THR A 176 6.53 25.77 1.64
N THR A 177 6.84 25.64 2.93
CA THR A 177 8.13 25.98 3.53
C THR A 177 9.19 24.91 3.27
N ARG A 178 8.76 23.66 3.11
CA ARG A 178 9.59 22.49 2.78
C ARG A 178 8.93 21.70 1.66
N ARG A 179 9.67 20.73 1.10
CA ARG A 179 9.15 19.77 0.12
C ARG A 179 8.55 18.57 0.84
N TYR A 180 7.23 18.44 0.79
CA TYR A 180 6.51 17.36 1.46
C TYR A 180 6.01 16.31 0.46
N MET A 181 6.37 15.06 0.68
CA MET A 181 5.89 13.91 -0.08
C MET A 181 4.45 13.59 0.31
N LYS A 182 3.63 13.33 -0.70
CA LYS A 182 2.23 12.95 -0.58
C LYS A 182 1.98 11.57 -1.17
N ASP A 183 1.00 10.88 -0.57
CA ASP A 183 0.57 9.52 -0.93
C ASP A 183 1.78 8.56 -0.92
N VAL A 184 2.29 8.32 0.28
CA VAL A 184 3.58 7.64 0.51
C VAL A 184 3.35 6.17 0.81
N SER A 185 4.18 5.29 0.27
CA SER A 185 4.12 3.85 0.54
C SER A 185 5.48 3.24 0.78
N VAL A 186 5.52 2.29 1.73
CA VAL A 186 6.75 1.58 2.10
C VAL A 186 7.05 0.51 1.08
N VAL A 187 8.27 0.52 0.56
CA VAL A 187 8.74 -0.44 -0.45
C VAL A 187 10.06 -1.06 -0.01
N GLN A 188 10.50 -2.07 -0.76
CA GLN A 188 11.77 -2.76 -0.54
C GLN A 188 12.78 -2.37 -1.61
N GLU A 189 14.06 -2.41 -1.24
CA GLU A 189 15.16 -2.08 -2.15
C GLU A 189 15.23 -3.03 -3.35
N GLU A 190 14.97 -4.32 -3.13
CA GLU A 190 14.84 -5.34 -4.17
C GLU A 190 13.88 -4.89 -5.28
N TRP A 191 12.67 -4.44 -4.91
CA TRP A 191 11.62 -4.06 -5.86
C TRP A 191 12.01 -2.81 -6.65
N LEU A 192 12.75 -1.90 -6.01
CA LEU A 192 13.25 -0.70 -6.68
C LEU A 192 14.36 -1.05 -7.69
N ARG A 193 15.22 -2.02 -7.37
CA ARG A 193 16.25 -2.52 -8.29
C ARG A 193 15.63 -3.20 -9.51
N ASP A 194 14.61 -4.02 -9.29
CA ASP A 194 13.85 -4.66 -10.37
C ASP A 194 13.19 -3.60 -11.27
N ALA A 195 12.52 -2.60 -10.67
CA ALA A 195 11.90 -1.51 -11.42
C ALA A 195 12.91 -0.68 -12.22
N ALA A 196 14.06 -0.35 -11.63
CA ALA A 196 15.10 0.41 -12.32
C ALA A 196 15.73 -0.37 -13.48
N SER A 197 15.78 -1.71 -13.40
CA SER A 197 16.26 -2.55 -14.50
C SER A 197 15.33 -2.51 -15.71
N PHE A 198 14.02 -2.38 -15.48
CA PHE A 198 13.01 -2.30 -16.52
C PHE A 198 13.04 -0.98 -17.31
N LEU A 199 13.46 0.12 -16.68
CA LEU A 199 13.56 1.44 -17.33
C LEU A 199 14.81 1.62 -18.19
N ARG A 200 15.71 0.62 -18.26
CA ARG A 200 16.86 0.69 -19.17
C ARG A 200 16.37 0.47 -20.61
N PRO A 201 16.73 1.34 -21.56
CA PRO A 201 16.45 1.08 -22.97
C PRO A 201 17.04 -0.27 -23.37
N VAL A 202 16.25 -1.13 -24.02
CA VAL A 202 16.77 -2.29 -24.73
C VAL A 202 17.63 -1.72 -25.87
N ALA A 203 18.93 -2.01 -25.82
CA ALA A 203 19.90 -1.58 -26.83
C ALA A 203 19.70 -2.35 -28.15
#